data_AF-A0A1H9C176-F1
#
_entry.id   AF-A0A1H9C176-F1
#
_cell.length_a   1.000
_cell.length_b   1.000
_cell.length_c   1.000
_cell.angle_alpha   90.00
_cell.angle_beta   90.00
_cell.angle_gamma   90.00
#
_symmetry.space_group_name_H-M   'P 1'
#
loop_
_entity.id
_entity.type
_entity.pdbx_description
1 polymer ?
#
loop_
_entity_poly.entity_id
_entity_poly.type
_entity_poly.pdbx_seq_one_letter_code
_entity_poly.pdbx_strand_id
1 'polypeptide(L)'
;MNSAPLLIEDVPVPVPGPGEVLVKVLASGVCHTDLHAADGDWPVKPSPPFIPGHEVAGVGIQLGPGVTELRQGNMVGVAWLHDACMRCEYCETGWEFLCEHQHDTGYSCNGALPNT
;
A
#
# COMPACT_ATOMS: atom_id res chain seq x y z
N MET A 1 4.39 -10.44 19.53
CA MET A 1 3.37 -9.51 20.03
C MET A 1 2.15 -10.36 20.35
N ASN A 2 1.37 -10.04 21.38
CA ASN A 2 0.05 -10.68 21.52
C ASN A 2 -0.80 -10.08 20.40
N SER A 3 -1.24 -10.89 19.44
CA SER A 3 -2.09 -10.40 18.36
C SER A 3 -3.35 -9.82 18.99
N ALA A 4 -3.57 -8.53 18.74
CA ALA A 4 -4.80 -7.84 19.10
C ALA A 4 -5.70 -7.84 17.86
N PRO A 5 -7.02 -8.00 18.01
CA PRO A 5 -7.92 -7.89 16.88
C PRO A 5 -7.78 -6.51 16.22
N LEU A 6 -7.87 -6.48 14.89
CA LEU A 6 -7.94 -5.22 14.15
C LEU A 6 -9.13 -4.39 14.61
N LEU A 7 -8.93 -3.08 14.74
CA LEU A 7 -9.97 -2.14 15.09
C LEU A 7 -10.53 -1.50 13.83
N ILE A 8 -11.84 -1.37 13.79
CA ILE A 8 -12.55 -0.63 12.76
C ILE A 8 -12.74 0.79 13.29
N GLU A 9 -12.04 1.76 12.71
CA GLU A 9 -12.04 3.15 13.14
C GLU A 9 -12.00 4.12 11.97
N ASP A 10 -12.49 5.34 12.20
CA ASP A 10 -12.32 6.43 11.25
C ASP A 10 -10.91 7.00 11.38
N VAL A 11 -10.20 7.08 10.26
CA VAL A 11 -8.86 7.67 10.17
C VAL A 11 -8.85 8.87 9.21
N PRO A 12 -7.92 9.82 9.37
CA PRO A 12 -7.76 10.90 8.41
C PRO A 12 -7.50 10.38 6.99
N VAL A 13 -8.16 10.96 6.00
CA VAL A 13 -7.87 10.68 4.59
C VAL A 13 -6.46 11.20 4.26
N PRO A 14 -5.56 10.37 3.70
CA PRO A 14 -4.22 10.80 3.35
C PRO A 14 -4.24 11.83 2.22
N VAL A 15 -3.20 12.67 2.16
CA VAL A 15 -2.98 13.62 1.07
C VAL A 15 -1.88 13.08 0.18
N PRO A 16 -2.09 12.90 -1.14
CA PRO A 16 -1.08 12.34 -2.02
C PRO A 16 0.08 13.33 -2.20
N GLY A 17 1.30 12.85 -1.97
CA GLY A 17 2.55 13.52 -2.25
C GLY A 17 2.94 13.48 -3.73
N PRO A 18 4.14 13.98 -4.09
CA PRO A 18 4.62 13.93 -5.47
C PRO A 18 4.68 12.51 -6.02
N GLY A 19 4.14 12.29 -7.21
CA GLY A 19 4.08 10.96 -7.84
C GLY A 19 3.00 10.02 -7.30
N GLU A 20 2.27 10.40 -6.25
CA GLU A 20 1.24 9.56 -5.61
C GLU A 20 -0.17 9.87 -6.14
N VAL A 21 -1.09 8.91 -5.96
CA VAL A 21 -2.51 9.06 -6.30
C VAL A 21 -3.35 8.68 -5.09
N LEU A 22 -4.31 9.54 -4.73
CA LEU A 22 -5.31 9.17 -3.74
C LEU A 22 -6.34 8.25 -4.39
N VAL A 23 -6.49 7.05 -3.84
CA VAL A 23 -7.40 6.03 -4.36
C VAL A 23 -8.62 5.91 -3.45
N LYS A 24 -9.81 6.04 -4.03
CA LYS A 24 -11.05 5.57 -3.40
C LYS A 24 -11.14 4.07 -3.60
N VAL A 25 -10.94 3.32 -2.53
CA VAL A 25 -11.08 1.87 -2.50
C VAL A 25 -12.53 1.48 -2.84
N LEU A 26 -12.70 0.55 -3.78
CA LEU A 26 -13.99 -0.08 -4.07
C LEU A 26 -14.05 -1.49 -3.46
N ALA A 27 -12.93 -2.19 -3.50
CA ALA A 27 -12.75 -3.49 -2.87
C ALA A 27 -11.26 -3.71 -2.56
N SER A 28 -10.98 -4.54 -1.56
CA SER A 28 -9.66 -5.11 -1.32
C SER A 28 -9.80 -6.61 -1.13
N GLY A 29 -8.90 -7.38 -1.75
CA GLY A 29 -8.70 -8.77 -1.39
C GLY A 29 -8.13 -8.92 0.02
N VAL A 30 -8.15 -10.15 0.53
CA VAL A 30 -7.60 -10.53 1.84
C VAL A 30 -6.68 -11.72 1.64
N CYS A 31 -5.42 -11.53 1.96
CA CYS A 31 -4.36 -12.50 1.80
C CYS A 31 -3.85 -12.99 3.16
N HIS A 32 -3.22 -14.17 3.21
CA HIS A 32 -2.55 -14.63 4.44
C HIS A 32 -1.41 -13.70 4.86
N THR A 33 -0.80 -12.97 3.92
CA THR A 33 0.21 -11.96 4.24
C THR A 33 -0.36 -10.85 5.15
N ASP A 34 -1.64 -10.50 5.02
CA ASP A 34 -2.27 -9.51 5.90
C ASP A 34 -2.37 -10.04 7.35
N LEU A 35 -2.56 -11.35 7.52
CA LEU A 35 -2.55 -12.00 8.83
C LEU A 35 -1.13 -12.01 9.43
N HIS A 36 -0.11 -12.37 8.65
CA HIS A 36 1.29 -12.32 9.09
C HIS A 36 1.71 -10.90 9.50
N ALA A 37 1.26 -9.88 8.75
CA ALA A 37 1.45 -8.48 9.09
C ALA A 37 0.80 -8.14 10.43
N ALA A 38 -0.48 -8.50 10.62
CA ALA A 38 -1.23 -8.24 11.86
C ALA A 38 -0.64 -8.96 13.07
N ASP A 39 -0.17 -10.19 12.91
CA ASP A 39 0.45 -11.00 13.97
C ASP A 39 1.91 -10.59 14.25
N GLY A 40 2.57 -9.94 13.29
CA GLY A 40 3.96 -9.49 13.39
C GLY A 40 4.92 -10.66 13.64
N ASP A 41 4.67 -11.79 12.96
CA ASP A 41 5.37 -13.07 13.14
C ASP A 41 6.58 -13.24 12.20
N TRP A 42 6.71 -12.38 11.19
CA TRP A 42 7.89 -12.31 10.33
C TRP A 42 9.09 -11.61 11.00
N PRO A 43 10.33 -11.86 10.54
CA PRO A 43 11.54 -11.28 11.13
C PRO A 43 11.58 -9.75 11.04
N VAL A 44 11.22 -9.19 9.89
CA VAL A 44 10.99 -7.75 9.69
C VAL A 44 9.53 -7.51 9.96
N LYS A 45 9.19 -6.60 10.86
CA LYS A 45 7.81 -6.39 11.31
C LYS A 45 7.27 -5.05 10.82
N PRO A 46 5.97 -4.93 10.55
CA PRO A 46 5.36 -3.63 10.37
C PRO A 46 5.46 -2.83 11.67
N SER A 47 5.33 -1.50 11.57
CA SER A 47 5.35 -0.60 12.74
C SER A 47 3.91 -0.16 13.08
N PRO A 48 3.28 -0.69 14.15
CA PRO A 48 1.96 -0.24 14.55
C PRO A 48 1.94 1.23 15.03
N PRO A 49 0.84 1.97 14.81
CA PRO A 49 -0.36 1.55 14.08
C PRO A 49 -0.14 1.57 12.56
N PHE A 50 -0.74 0.61 11.85
CA PHE A 50 -0.75 0.55 10.40
C PHE A 50 -2.09 -0.04 9.90
N ILE A 51 -2.44 0.25 8.65
CA ILE A 51 -3.62 -0.30 7.98
C ILE A 51 -3.15 -1.46 7.08
N PRO A 52 -3.63 -2.70 7.23
CA PRO A 52 -3.25 -3.81 6.33
C PRO A 52 -3.94 -3.73 4.95
N GLY A 53 -3.63 -4.67 4.05
CA GLY A 53 -4.31 -4.84 2.75
C GLY A 53 -3.52 -4.31 1.57
N HIS A 54 -3.27 -5.19 0.59
CA HIS A 54 -2.41 -4.93 -0.57
C HIS A 54 -2.97 -5.52 -1.88
N GLU A 55 -4.26 -5.82 -1.90
CA GLU A 55 -4.98 -6.36 -3.06
C GLU A 55 -6.13 -5.43 -3.46
N VAL A 56 -5.81 -4.16 -3.70
CA VAL A 56 -6.80 -3.08 -3.80
C VAL A 56 -7.27 -2.90 -5.24
N ALA A 57 -8.58 -2.77 -5.42
CA ALA A 57 -9.19 -2.25 -6.63
C ALA A 57 -9.98 -0.98 -6.31
N GLY A 58 -9.70 0.11 -7.02
CA GLY A 58 -10.28 1.42 -6.70
C GLY A 58 -10.27 2.41 -7.85
N VAL A 59 -10.61 3.66 -7.51
CA VAL A 59 -10.64 4.79 -8.45
C VAL A 59 -9.69 5.87 -7.96
N GLY A 60 -8.79 6.35 -8.82
CA GLY A 60 -7.95 7.52 -8.52
C GLY A 60 -8.81 8.78 -8.43
N ILE A 61 -8.91 9.40 -7.25
CA ILE A 61 -9.76 10.57 -6.99
C ILE A 61 -8.99 11.88 -6.82
N GLN A 62 -7.68 11.83 -6.60
CA GLN A 62 -6.81 13.01 -6.58
C GLN A 62 -5.41 12.61 -7.02
N LEU A 63 -4.76 13.46 -7.80
CA LEU A 63 -3.39 13.26 -8.28
C LEU A 63 -2.44 14.15 -7.49
N GLY A 64 -1.34 13.57 -7.03
CA GLY A 64 -0.22 14.30 -6.47
C GLY A 64 0.58 15.06 -7.53
N PRO A 65 1.46 15.98 -7.11
CA PRO A 65 2.33 16.72 -8.04
C PRO A 65 3.15 15.78 -8.94
N GLY A 66 3.22 16.07 -10.24
CA GLY A 66 4.06 15.34 -11.18
C GLY A 66 3.48 14.03 -11.73
N VAL A 67 2.27 13.62 -11.32
CA VAL A 67 1.59 12.49 -11.95
C VAL A 67 1.06 12.90 -13.33
N THR A 68 1.60 12.29 -14.38
CA THR A 68 1.25 12.61 -15.77
C THR A 68 0.58 11.47 -16.53
N GLU A 69 0.73 10.23 -16.07
CA GLU A 69 0.24 9.04 -16.80
C GLU A 69 -1.21 8.67 -16.45
N LEU A 70 -1.71 9.16 -15.32
CA LEU A 70 -3.06 8.89 -14.83
C LEU A 70 -3.91 10.16 -14.86
N ARG A 71 -5.22 9.95 -14.94
CA ARG A 71 -6.24 11.01 -14.77
C ARG A 71 -7.19 10.63 -13.66
N GLN A 72 -7.75 11.66 -13.00
CA GLN A 72 -8.84 11.45 -12.04
C GLN A 72 -9.98 10.64 -12.68
N GLY A 73 -10.50 9.66 -11.95
CA GLY A 73 -11.51 8.72 -12.43
C GLY A 73 -10.96 7.45 -13.07
N ASN A 74 -9.64 7.28 -13.20
CA ASN A 74 -9.08 6.00 -13.65
C ASN A 74 -9.29 4.90 -12.62
N MET A 75 -9.61 3.71 -13.13
CA MET A 75 -9.54 2.48 -12.35
C MET A 75 -8.07 2.14 -12.11
N VAL A 76 -7.72 1.87 -10.87
CA VAL A 76 -6.35 1.57 -10.45
C VAL A 76 -6.34 0.36 -9.52
N GLY A 77 -5.25 -0.39 -9.58
CA GLY A 77 -4.93 -1.43 -8.61
C GLY A 77 -3.76 -0.98 -7.73
N VAL A 78 -3.78 -1.34 -6.45
CA VAL A 78 -2.63 -1.19 -5.55
C VAL A 78 -2.20 -2.59 -5.13
N ALA A 79 -0.96 -2.94 -5.47
CA ALA A 79 -0.36 -4.23 -5.21
C ALA A 79 0.50 -4.18 -3.93
N TRP A 80 1.14 -5.30 -3.61
CA TRP A 80 2.14 -5.42 -2.54
C TRP A 80 3.24 -4.36 -2.67
N LEU A 81 3.94 -4.31 -3.80
CA LEU A 81 4.98 -3.32 -4.04
C LEU A 81 4.35 -1.93 -4.20
N HIS A 82 4.58 -1.05 -3.22
CA HIS A 82 4.10 0.33 -3.23
C HIS A 82 5.01 1.21 -4.10
N ASP A 83 6.30 1.24 -3.77
CA ASP A 83 7.32 1.96 -4.52
C ASP A 83 8.70 1.30 -4.36
N ALA A 84 9.62 1.69 -5.23
CA ALA A 84 11.01 1.25 -5.23
C ALA A 84 11.92 2.42 -5.60
N CYS A 85 13.25 2.27 -5.41
CA CYS A 85 14.18 3.38 -5.63
C CYS A 85 14.35 3.83 -7.09
N MET A 86 13.90 3.03 -8.06
CA MET A 86 13.95 3.28 -9.51
C MET A 86 15.36 3.55 -10.08
N ARG A 87 16.42 3.11 -9.41
CA ARG A 87 17.82 3.41 -9.82
C ARG A 87 18.86 2.32 -9.53
N CYS A 88 18.46 1.22 -8.90
CA CYS A 88 19.37 0.08 -8.68
C CYS A 88 19.26 -0.90 -9.85
N GLU A 89 20.22 -1.84 -9.94
CA GLU A 89 20.26 -2.88 -10.97
C GLU A 89 18.92 -3.61 -11.12
N TYR A 90 18.27 -3.95 -10.01
CA TYR A 90 16.96 -4.60 -10.02
C TYR A 90 15.87 -3.72 -10.64
N CYS A 91 15.78 -2.45 -10.27
CA CYS A 91 14.77 -1.54 -10.82
C CYS A 91 15.01 -1.26 -12.31
N GLU A 92 16.27 -1.09 -12.73
CA GLU A 92 16.61 -0.79 -14.12
C GLU A 92 16.37 -1.98 -15.06
N THR A 93 16.30 -3.20 -14.52
CA THR A 93 16.10 -4.44 -15.28
C THR A 93 14.69 -5.02 -15.18
N GLY A 94 13.75 -4.32 -14.53
CA GLY A 94 12.35 -4.77 -14.38
C GLY A 94 12.15 -5.82 -13.28
N TRP A 95 13.04 -5.86 -12.30
CA TRP A 95 13.00 -6.70 -11.10
C TRP A 95 12.81 -5.87 -9.84
N GLU A 96 12.07 -4.76 -9.91
CA GLU A 96 11.87 -3.79 -8.82
C GLU A 96 11.36 -4.41 -7.51
N PHE A 97 10.70 -5.56 -7.56
CA PHE A 97 10.31 -6.34 -6.38
C PHE A 97 11.49 -6.90 -5.56
N LEU A 98 12.71 -6.88 -6.11
CA LEU A 98 13.96 -7.21 -5.41
C LEU A 98 14.68 -5.97 -4.89
N CYS A 99 14.10 -4.78 -5.03
CA CYS A 99 14.72 -3.55 -4.55
C CYS A 99 14.86 -3.59 -3.02
N GLU A 100 16.09 -3.38 -2.52
CA GLU A 100 16.38 -3.30 -1.08
C GLU A 100 15.79 -2.05 -0.41
N HIS A 101 15.30 -1.11 -1.21
CA HIS A 101 14.67 0.15 -0.76
C HIS A 101 13.18 0.20 -1.17
N GLN A 102 12.54 -0.95 -1.33
CA GLN A 102 11.11 -1.00 -1.60
C GLN A 102 10.29 -0.66 -0.36
N HIS A 103 9.12 -0.09 -0.58
CA HIS A 103 8.06 -0.01 0.42
C HIS A 103 6.89 -0.87 -0.04
N ASP A 104 6.19 -1.43 0.94
CA ASP A 104 5.19 -2.47 0.76
C ASP A 104 3.86 -2.00 1.34
N THR A 105 2.83 -2.01 0.51
CA THR A 105 1.46 -1.64 0.86
C THR A 105 0.93 -2.56 1.94
N GLY A 106 0.34 -2.00 3.00
CA GLY A 106 -0.21 -2.79 4.09
C GLY A 106 0.83 -3.38 5.05
N TYR A 107 2.09 -2.92 4.94
CA TYR A 107 3.21 -3.43 5.75
C TYR A 107 4.15 -2.32 6.24
N SER A 108 4.97 -1.77 5.35
CA SER A 108 5.87 -0.65 5.66
C SER A 108 5.23 0.72 5.36
N CYS A 109 4.15 0.73 4.58
CA CYS A 109 3.24 1.85 4.43
C CYS A 109 1.78 1.41 4.61
N ASN A 110 0.88 2.35 4.84
CA ASN A 110 -0.53 2.04 5.05
C ASN A 110 -1.16 1.46 3.78
N GLY A 111 -1.82 0.32 3.96
CA GLY A 111 -2.63 -0.33 2.94
C GLY A 111 -4.06 0.19 2.92
N ALA A 112 -4.97 -0.65 2.44
CA ALA A 112 -6.33 -0.21 2.15
C ALA A 112 -7.41 -1.26 2.44
N LEU A 113 -7.33 -1.98 3.56
CA LEU A 113 -8.49 -2.71 4.09
C LEU A 113 -9.57 -1.70 4.51
N PRO A 114 -10.71 -1.64 3.81
CA PRO A 114 -11.74 -0.65 4.11
C PRO A 114 -12.56 -1.06 5.34
N ASN A 115 -13.00 -0.06 6.09
CA ASN A 115 -14.18 -0.18 6.94
C ASN A 115 -15.41 -0.17 6.01
N THR A 116 -16.01 -1.33 5.73
CA THR A 116 -17.23 -1.43 4.91
C THR A 116 -18.44 -0.87 5.63
#